data_AF-A0A3A0CTU6-F1
#
_entry.id   AF-A0A3A0CTU6-F1
#
_cell.length_a   1.000
_cell.length_b   1.000
_cell.length_c   1.000
_cell.angle_alpha   90.00
_cell.angle_beta   90.00
_cell.angle_gamma   90.00
#
_symmetry.space_group_name_H-M   'P 1'
#
loop_
_entity.id
_entity.type
_entity.pdbx_description
1 polymer ?
#
loop_
_entity_poly.entity_id
_entity_poly.type
_entity_poly.pdbx_seq_one_letter_code
_entity_poly.pdbx_strand_id
1 'polypeptide(L)'
;MDEQISSTGEAQRSSWGAQFLGPIRYCFRPSHCGPIAARMATSAWLCNFLLAAVLAFVLISALVAWNDRVRNYTMDGRTMVETRAWSDLLREAWGADAAYELIEQFFAVGMVIIALVSLATWVFLIDLYRRGRVAPVILCGARIATAAGWPAMLLAAGFGAAINLADHHDRYERAVGVSRRLHVADLVMFWIFPTACLLLIAWLGRAMRSASRGHVEPAAPLCEFCGYDLTHLPASRTCSECGTSVERSLGESAARRGIAWETRPGLRSGMAAWASVLFRPSMFFRQLRLRNGSSAAIRFARLNYLTMGIVASVWIATLVLIGSPPAASGEVPLEVALGLGFLLWVPLVGLMLHRLILALMATGWILRGSLRDAVWGLKAAYYESAFLWGFSAWTALSMTVQILFFNEVRAIQEWTFGRRMFILGVPIEVFTMLSMEALLCLIWVWRYRQIYLAIRWNNA
;
A
#
# COMPACT_ATOMS: atom_id res chain seq x y z
N MET A 1 -22.57 -28.09 0.84
CA MET A 1 -21.60 -29.17 1.08
C MET A 1 -20.31 -28.53 1.56
N ASP A 2 -20.35 -28.02 2.80
CA ASP A 2 -19.16 -27.58 3.52
C ASP A 2 -18.70 -28.79 4.33
N GLU A 3 -17.66 -29.46 3.83
CA GLU A 3 -16.95 -30.51 4.56
C GLU A 3 -16.44 -29.91 5.87
N GLN A 4 -17.04 -30.34 6.99
CA GLN A 4 -16.47 -30.17 8.32
C GLN A 4 -15.15 -30.95 8.37
N ILE A 5 -14.06 -30.27 7.98
CA ILE A 5 -12.70 -30.71 8.25
C ILE A 5 -12.58 -30.77 9.78
N SER A 6 -12.72 -31.98 10.32
CA SER A 6 -12.60 -32.29 11.74
C SER A 6 -11.24 -31.81 12.26
N SER A 7 -11.28 -30.79 13.13
CA SER A 7 -10.14 -30.07 13.69
C SER A 7 -9.44 -30.81 14.84
N THR A 8 -9.54 -32.13 14.91
CA THR A 8 -9.02 -32.91 16.04
C THR A 8 -7.65 -33.50 15.74
N GLY A 9 -6.61 -32.85 16.26
CA GLY A 9 -5.43 -33.53 16.81
C GLY A 9 -4.24 -33.71 15.89
N GLU A 10 -4.43 -34.10 14.63
CA GLU A 10 -3.34 -34.07 13.65
C GLU A 10 -3.29 -32.69 13.01
N ALA A 11 -2.71 -31.75 13.74
CA ALA A 11 -2.02 -30.64 13.09
C ALA A 11 -0.91 -31.25 12.24
N GLN A 12 -1.30 -31.73 11.06
CA GLN A 12 -0.49 -32.32 10.02
C GLN A 12 0.73 -31.42 9.93
N ARG A 13 1.86 -31.91 10.45
CA ARG A 13 3.16 -31.31 10.19
C ARG A 13 3.31 -31.43 8.69
N SER A 14 2.78 -30.43 7.98
CA SER A 14 2.93 -30.30 6.54
C SER A 14 4.40 -30.53 6.31
N SER A 15 4.70 -31.54 5.48
CA SER A 15 6.08 -31.91 5.21
C SER A 15 6.85 -30.64 4.84
N TRP A 16 8.13 -30.57 5.21
CA TRP A 16 8.95 -29.40 4.94
C TRP A 16 8.83 -28.94 3.47
N GLY A 17 8.74 -29.89 2.53
CA GLY A 17 8.49 -29.62 1.12
C GLY A 17 7.15 -28.95 0.81
N ALA A 18 6.06 -29.33 1.47
CA ALA A 18 4.76 -28.67 1.31
C ALA A 18 4.76 -27.22 1.83
N GLN A 19 5.52 -26.94 2.89
CA GLN A 19 5.70 -25.59 3.40
C GLN A 19 6.57 -24.75 2.45
N PHE A 20 7.69 -25.31 1.97
CA PHE A 20 8.62 -24.64 1.07
C PHE A 20 8.02 -24.31 -0.30
N LEU A 21 7.31 -25.28 -0.92
CA LEU A 21 6.68 -25.10 -2.24
C LEU A 21 5.30 -24.44 -2.15
N GLY A 22 4.70 -24.34 -0.96
CA GLY A 22 3.38 -23.76 -0.74
C GLY A 22 3.23 -22.36 -1.33
N PRO A 23 4.10 -21.38 -1.01
CA PRO A 23 4.05 -20.04 -1.59
C PRO A 23 4.06 -20.01 -3.12
N ILE A 24 4.84 -20.91 -3.73
CA ILE A 24 4.95 -21.02 -5.20
C ILE A 24 3.65 -21.59 -5.77
N ARG A 25 3.18 -22.72 -5.23
CA ARG A 25 1.95 -23.40 -5.70
C ARG A 25 0.70 -22.53 -5.55
N TYR A 26 0.66 -21.69 -4.52
CA TYR A 26 -0.46 -20.82 -4.20
C TYR A 26 -0.19 -19.34 -4.49
N CYS A 27 0.79 -19.04 -5.36
CA CYS A 27 1.16 -17.65 -5.68
C CYS A 27 -0.01 -16.84 -6.27
N PHE A 28 -0.98 -17.48 -6.95
CA PHE A 28 -2.19 -16.83 -7.46
C PHE A 28 -3.43 -17.01 -6.55
N ARG A 29 -3.26 -17.69 -5.40
CA ARG A 29 -4.33 -17.97 -4.42
C ARG A 29 -3.93 -17.41 -3.05
N PRO A 30 -3.92 -16.08 -2.86
CA PRO A 30 -3.43 -15.43 -1.64
C PRO A 30 -4.14 -15.93 -0.37
N SER A 31 -5.44 -16.25 -0.45
CA SER A 31 -6.20 -16.80 0.68
C SER A 31 -5.68 -18.14 1.18
N HIS A 32 -5.08 -18.97 0.32
CA HIS A 32 -4.48 -20.25 0.69
C HIS A 32 -3.02 -20.06 1.11
N CYS A 33 -2.30 -19.15 0.44
CA CYS A 33 -0.90 -18.85 0.73
C CYS A 33 -0.71 -18.29 2.15
N GLY A 34 -1.56 -17.35 2.59
CA GLY A 34 -1.44 -16.69 3.90
C GLY A 34 -1.29 -17.65 5.09
N PRO A 35 -2.25 -18.57 5.34
CA PRO A 35 -2.17 -19.54 6.43
C PRO A 35 -1.00 -20.52 6.33
N ILE A 36 -0.51 -20.81 5.13
CA ILE A 36 0.66 -21.67 4.91
C ILE A 36 1.94 -20.90 5.28
N ALA A 37 2.10 -19.70 4.73
CA ALA A 37 3.24 -18.82 5.02
C ALA A 37 3.33 -18.47 6.51
N ALA A 38 2.21 -18.19 7.17
CA ALA A 38 2.17 -17.89 8.60
C ALA A 38 2.72 -19.04 9.47
N ARG A 39 2.46 -20.30 9.08
CA ARG A 39 2.84 -21.52 9.82
C ARG A 39 4.18 -22.12 9.36
N MET A 40 4.83 -21.50 8.37
CA MET A 40 6.08 -21.99 7.80
C MET A 40 7.19 -22.08 8.85
N ALA A 41 7.90 -23.19 8.88
CA ALA A 41 9.12 -23.32 9.69
C ALA A 41 10.17 -22.28 9.25
N THR A 42 10.95 -21.77 10.20
CA THR A 42 11.96 -20.74 9.90
C THR A 42 12.97 -21.19 8.84
N SER A 43 13.37 -22.47 8.85
CA SER A 43 14.26 -23.03 7.81
C SER A 43 13.60 -23.04 6.42
N ALA A 44 12.34 -23.47 6.30
CA ALA A 44 11.61 -23.44 5.04
C ALA A 44 11.43 -22.01 4.52
N TRP A 45 11.18 -21.05 5.41
CA TRP A 45 11.10 -19.62 5.08
C TRP A 45 12.44 -19.07 4.57
N LEU A 46 13.55 -19.34 5.25
CA LEU A 46 14.88 -18.91 4.81
C LEU A 46 15.24 -19.49 3.45
N CYS A 47 14.98 -20.78 3.21
CA CYS A 47 15.18 -21.39 1.90
C CYS A 47 14.30 -20.75 0.82
N ASN A 48 13.03 -20.47 1.12
CA ASN A 48 12.13 -19.81 0.17
C ASN A 48 12.61 -18.39 -0.16
N PHE A 49 13.06 -17.63 0.85
CA PHE A 49 13.64 -16.31 0.67
C PHE A 49 14.88 -16.34 -0.21
N LEU A 50 15.85 -17.21 0.10
CA LEU A 50 17.09 -17.35 -0.68
C LEU A 50 16.80 -17.75 -2.13
N LEU A 51 15.89 -18.70 -2.34
CA LEU A 51 15.50 -19.11 -3.69
C LEU A 51 14.86 -17.94 -4.47
N ALA A 52 13.94 -17.20 -3.85
CA ALA A 52 13.33 -16.03 -4.47
C ALA A 52 14.38 -14.96 -4.82
N ALA A 53 15.34 -14.70 -3.94
CA ALA A 53 16.43 -13.76 -4.18
C ALA A 53 17.33 -14.18 -5.35
N VAL A 54 17.73 -15.45 -5.41
CA VAL A 54 18.54 -16.00 -6.52
C VAL A 54 17.79 -15.93 -7.85
N LEU A 55 16.51 -16.29 -7.87
CA LEU A 55 15.72 -16.22 -9.10
C LEU A 55 15.46 -14.76 -9.54
N ALA A 56 15.29 -13.84 -8.60
CA ALA A 56 15.14 -12.41 -8.90
C ALA A 56 16.43 -11.87 -9.51
N PHE A 57 17.59 -12.29 -8.98
CA PHE A 57 18.90 -11.98 -9.55
C PHE A 57 19.01 -12.48 -11.00
N VAL A 58 18.77 -13.76 -11.23
CA VAL A 58 18.85 -14.35 -12.59
C VAL A 58 17.93 -13.61 -13.56
N LEU A 59 16.71 -13.28 -13.13
CA LEU A 59 15.75 -12.54 -13.94
C LEU A 59 16.25 -11.13 -14.29
N ILE A 60 16.73 -10.37 -13.29
CA ILE A 60 17.23 -9.00 -13.52
C ILE A 60 18.45 -9.03 -14.44
N SER A 61 19.41 -9.93 -14.19
CA SER A 61 20.57 -10.09 -15.06
C SER A 61 20.18 -10.45 -16.49
N ALA A 62 19.19 -11.32 -16.68
CA ALA A 62 18.67 -11.65 -18.00
C ALA A 62 18.01 -10.45 -18.70
N LEU A 63 17.24 -9.64 -17.96
CA LEU A 63 16.61 -8.42 -18.49
C LEU A 63 17.63 -7.34 -18.85
N VAL A 64 18.69 -7.17 -18.04
CA VAL A 64 19.80 -6.24 -18.33
C VAL A 64 20.58 -6.71 -19.55
N ALA A 65 20.97 -7.99 -19.59
CA ALA A 65 21.68 -8.57 -20.74
C ALA A 65 20.85 -8.47 -22.03
N TRP A 66 19.53 -8.66 -21.95
CA TRP A 66 18.61 -8.44 -23.06
C TRP A 66 18.66 -6.98 -23.54
N ASN A 67 18.53 -6.02 -22.62
CA ASN A 67 18.52 -4.59 -22.94
C ASN A 67 19.84 -4.13 -23.60
N ASP A 68 20.98 -4.59 -23.07
CA ASP A 68 22.29 -4.27 -23.65
C ASP A 68 22.49 -4.91 -25.03
N ARG A 69 21.99 -6.14 -25.24
CA ARG A 69 22.00 -6.77 -26.56
C ARG A 69 21.22 -5.93 -27.57
N VAL A 70 20.04 -5.44 -27.18
CA VAL A 70 19.23 -4.53 -28.02
C VAL A 70 19.93 -3.20 -28.28
N ARG A 71 20.71 -2.67 -27.33
CA ARG A 71 21.51 -1.44 -27.48
C ARG A 71 22.62 -1.54 -28.51
N ASN A 72 23.22 -2.73 -28.67
CA ASN A 72 24.31 -2.95 -29.61
C ASN A 72 23.86 -3.20 -31.06
N TYR A 73 22.55 -3.25 -31.33
CA TYR A 73 22.03 -3.15 -32.69
C TYR A 73 21.95 -1.67 -33.11
N THR A 74 23.10 -1.05 -33.37
CA THR A 74 23.18 0.26 -34.05
C THR A 74 23.23 0.04 -35.56
N MET A 75 22.31 0.69 -36.28
CA MET A 75 22.25 0.68 -37.74
C MET A 75 23.46 1.42 -38.32
N ASP A 76 24.46 0.69 -38.81
CA ASP A 76 25.40 1.25 -39.79
C ASP A 76 24.82 1.04 -41.20
N GLY A 77 24.01 2.00 -41.61
CA GLY A 77 23.66 2.28 -43.00
C GLY A 77 22.83 1.28 -43.82
N ARG A 78 22.87 -0.05 -43.60
CA ARG A 78 22.11 -1.04 -44.41
C ARG A 78 22.10 -2.50 -43.92
N THR A 79 22.89 -2.90 -42.92
CA THR A 79 22.96 -4.30 -42.49
C THR A 79 22.97 -4.42 -40.96
N MET A 80 22.08 -5.25 -40.39
CA MET A 80 22.23 -5.73 -39.02
C MET A 80 23.45 -6.64 -38.96
N VAL A 81 24.58 -6.13 -38.47
CA VAL A 81 25.74 -6.97 -38.14
C VAL A 81 25.66 -7.26 -36.64
N GLU A 82 25.46 -8.52 -36.27
CA GLU A 82 25.70 -8.98 -34.89
C GLU A 82 26.91 -9.91 -34.90
N THR A 83 27.78 -9.84 -33.89
CA THR A 83 28.16 -10.99 -33.05
C THR A 83 29.31 -10.58 -32.09
N ARG A 84 28.97 -9.94 -30.97
CA ARG A 84 29.76 -10.20 -29.76
C ARG A 84 29.23 -11.48 -29.14
N ALA A 85 30.10 -12.43 -28.83
CA ALA A 85 29.70 -13.66 -28.15
C ALA A 85 29.15 -13.31 -26.76
N TRP A 86 28.16 -14.07 -26.28
CA TRP A 86 27.59 -13.92 -24.94
C TRP A 86 28.66 -13.85 -23.83
N SER A 87 29.77 -14.55 -24.02
CA SER A 87 30.93 -14.55 -23.13
C SER A 87 31.67 -13.21 -23.10
N ASP A 88 31.67 -12.44 -24.19
CA ASP A 88 32.39 -11.16 -24.27
C ASP A 88 31.58 -10.04 -23.63
N LEU A 89 30.26 -10.04 -23.83
CA LEU A 89 29.32 -9.17 -23.09
C LEU A 89 29.35 -9.47 -21.59
N LEU A 90 29.34 -10.75 -21.20
CA LEU A 90 29.49 -11.13 -19.79
C LEU A 90 30.87 -10.75 -19.25
N ARG A 91 31.96 -10.88 -20.02
CA ARG A 91 33.30 -10.45 -19.58
C ARG A 91 33.45 -8.95 -19.45
N GLU A 92 32.84 -8.15 -20.33
CA GLU A 92 32.82 -6.69 -20.19
C GLU A 92 31.92 -6.26 -19.03
N ALA A 93 30.72 -6.82 -18.93
CA ALA A 93 29.80 -6.56 -17.82
C ALA A 93 30.31 -7.10 -16.46
N TRP A 94 31.28 -8.02 -16.47
CA TRP A 94 31.94 -8.56 -15.28
C TRP A 94 33.41 -8.14 -15.19
N GLY A 95 33.84 -7.19 -16.02
CA GLY A 95 35.09 -6.47 -15.78
C GLY A 95 35.02 -5.80 -14.41
N ALA A 96 36.16 -5.58 -13.75
CA ALA A 96 36.19 -5.14 -12.35
C ALA A 96 35.28 -3.93 -12.06
N ASP A 97 35.17 -2.99 -13.00
CA ASP A 97 34.32 -1.81 -12.90
C ASP A 97 32.82 -2.13 -13.07
N ALA A 98 32.46 -2.98 -14.04
CA ALA A 98 31.07 -3.36 -14.30
C ALA A 98 30.53 -4.37 -13.26
N ALA A 99 31.39 -5.23 -12.72
CA ALA A 99 31.06 -6.05 -11.56
C ALA A 99 30.76 -5.17 -10.33
N TYR A 100 31.47 -4.04 -10.17
CA TYR A 100 31.21 -3.08 -9.10
C TYR A 100 29.87 -2.38 -9.30
N GLU A 101 29.56 -1.90 -10.52
CA GLU A 101 28.25 -1.31 -10.85
C GLU A 101 27.11 -2.32 -10.66
N LEU A 102 27.30 -3.58 -11.06
CA LEU A 102 26.32 -4.65 -10.88
C LEU A 102 26.11 -4.97 -9.39
N ILE A 103 27.17 -4.99 -8.58
CA ILE A 103 27.09 -5.16 -7.13
C ILE A 103 26.38 -3.97 -6.47
N GLU A 104 26.65 -2.74 -6.90
CA GLU A 104 25.95 -1.54 -6.40
C GLU A 104 24.46 -1.56 -6.77
N GLN A 105 24.13 -1.90 -8.01
CA GLN A 105 22.74 -2.08 -8.44
C GLN A 105 22.06 -3.22 -7.68
N PHE A 106 22.76 -4.33 -7.43
CA PHE A 106 22.25 -5.45 -6.66
C PHE A 106 22.00 -5.08 -5.20
N PHE A 107 22.93 -4.34 -4.60
CA PHE A 107 22.78 -3.82 -3.25
C PHE A 107 21.61 -2.84 -3.18
N ALA A 108 21.47 -1.93 -4.16
CA ALA A 108 20.35 -1.00 -4.24
C ALA A 108 19.00 -1.73 -4.40
N VAL A 109 18.90 -2.70 -5.31
CA VAL A 109 17.67 -3.49 -5.52
C VAL A 109 17.36 -4.35 -4.28
N GLY A 110 18.37 -5.01 -3.69
CA GLY A 110 18.23 -5.78 -2.47
C GLY A 110 17.73 -4.92 -1.31
N MET A 111 18.30 -3.72 -1.14
CA MET A 111 17.85 -2.74 -0.14
C MET A 111 16.44 -2.23 -0.40
N VAL A 112 16.06 -2.00 -1.66
CA VAL A 112 14.68 -1.63 -2.04
C VAL A 112 13.72 -2.78 -1.73
N ILE A 113 14.05 -4.03 -2.06
CA ILE A 113 13.22 -5.19 -1.74
C ILE A 113 13.06 -5.35 -0.24
N ILE A 114 14.15 -5.26 0.53
CA ILE A 114 14.11 -5.32 2.00
C ILE A 114 13.27 -4.18 2.57
N ALA A 115 13.42 -2.96 2.04
CA ALA A 115 12.62 -1.80 2.43
C ALA A 115 11.14 -2.01 2.11
N LEU A 116 10.80 -2.54 0.93
CA LEU A 116 9.43 -2.83 0.52
C LEU A 116 8.81 -3.97 1.34
N VAL A 117 9.56 -5.03 1.64
CA VAL A 117 9.13 -6.13 2.53
C VAL A 117 8.91 -5.62 3.94
N SER A 118 9.81 -4.79 4.45
CA SER A 118 9.70 -4.16 5.76
C SER A 118 8.50 -3.22 5.81
N LEU A 119 8.34 -2.37 4.80
CA LEU A 119 7.22 -1.46 4.64
C LEU A 119 5.89 -2.20 4.55
N ALA A 120 5.81 -3.26 3.74
CA ALA A 120 4.62 -4.09 3.62
C ALA A 120 4.27 -4.77 4.96
N THR A 121 5.28 -5.34 5.63
CA THR A 121 5.11 -5.95 6.96
C THR A 121 4.60 -4.93 7.97
N TRP A 122 5.12 -3.70 7.93
CA TRP A 122 4.69 -2.60 8.77
C TRP A 122 3.27 -2.12 8.44
N VAL A 123 2.97 -1.87 7.17
CA VAL A 123 1.66 -1.43 6.65
C VAL A 123 0.54 -2.37 7.07
N PHE A 124 0.81 -3.68 7.09
CA PHE A 124 -0.15 -4.71 7.48
C PHE A 124 0.02 -5.20 8.92
N LEU A 125 0.89 -4.58 9.72
CA LEU A 125 1.15 -4.99 11.11
C LEU A 125 -0.14 -5.04 11.94
N ILE A 126 -1.02 -4.07 11.74
CA ILE A 126 -2.30 -3.96 12.44
C ILE A 126 -3.31 -5.04 12.01
N ASP A 127 -3.21 -5.57 10.78
CA ASP A 127 -4.05 -6.67 10.31
C ASP A 127 -3.63 -8.01 10.92
N LEU A 128 -2.37 -8.13 11.35
CA LEU A 128 -1.79 -9.33 11.95
C LEU A 128 -1.73 -9.31 13.47
N TYR A 129 -1.64 -8.13 14.10
CA TYR A 129 -1.50 -8.04 15.55
C TYR A 129 -2.75 -8.57 16.25
N ARG A 130 -2.65 -9.73 16.89
CA ARG A 130 -3.69 -10.31 17.74
C ARG A 130 -3.03 -10.84 19.00
N ARG A 131 -3.56 -10.48 20.18
CA ARG A 131 -3.19 -11.04 21.49
C ARG A 131 -1.82 -10.64 22.07
N GLY A 132 -1.39 -9.39 21.90
CA GLY A 132 -0.38 -8.82 22.80
C GLY A 132 1.10 -9.12 22.48
N ARG A 133 1.43 -9.99 21.51
CA ARG A 133 2.83 -10.36 21.22
C ARG A 133 3.26 -9.85 19.85
N VAL A 134 4.17 -8.88 19.84
CA VAL A 134 4.66 -8.20 18.62
C VAL A 134 5.56 -9.10 17.78
N ALA A 135 6.46 -9.87 18.40
CA ALA A 135 7.46 -10.66 17.66
C ALA A 135 6.86 -11.73 16.72
N PRO A 136 5.88 -12.57 17.14
CA PRO A 136 5.24 -13.54 16.25
C PRO A 136 4.50 -12.89 15.07
N VAL A 137 3.97 -11.68 15.30
CA VAL A 137 3.22 -10.90 14.31
C VAL A 137 4.18 -10.36 13.24
N ILE A 138 5.32 -9.79 13.65
CA ILE A 138 6.37 -9.35 12.72
C ILE A 138 6.89 -10.54 11.91
N LEU A 139 7.16 -11.67 12.56
CA LEU A 139 7.64 -12.86 11.88
C LEU A 139 6.61 -13.42 10.87
N CYS A 140 5.33 -13.44 11.24
CA CYS A 140 4.24 -13.82 10.34
C CYS A 140 4.17 -12.89 9.12
N GLY A 141 4.24 -11.57 9.37
CA GLY A 141 4.22 -10.58 8.30
C GLY A 141 5.42 -10.68 7.37
N ALA A 142 6.62 -10.88 7.92
CA ALA A 142 7.83 -11.11 7.15
C ALA A 142 7.70 -12.36 6.26
N ARG A 143 7.19 -13.47 6.80
CA ARG A 143 6.95 -14.71 6.02
C ARG A 143 5.97 -14.50 4.86
N ILE A 144 4.86 -13.79 5.11
CA ILE A 144 3.86 -13.50 4.07
C ILE A 144 4.41 -12.52 3.02
N ALA A 145 5.19 -11.52 3.45
CA ALA A 145 5.84 -10.57 2.55
C ALA A 145 6.89 -11.26 1.67
N THR A 146 7.69 -12.18 2.22
CA THR A 146 8.58 -13.05 1.42
C THR A 146 7.78 -13.89 0.42
N ALA A 147 6.66 -14.48 0.83
CA ALA A 147 5.80 -15.26 -0.05
C ALA A 147 5.20 -14.41 -1.20
N ALA A 148 4.99 -13.11 -0.97
CA ALA A 148 4.59 -12.16 -1.99
C ALA A 148 5.71 -11.83 -2.99
N GLY A 149 6.96 -12.19 -2.67
CA GLY A 149 8.09 -12.11 -3.59
C GLY A 149 7.85 -12.86 -4.89
N TRP A 150 7.17 -14.02 -4.84
CA TRP A 150 6.84 -14.81 -6.03
C TRP A 150 5.93 -14.10 -7.03
N PRO A 151 4.71 -13.63 -6.66
CA PRO A 151 3.90 -12.84 -7.58
C PRO A 151 4.59 -11.52 -7.96
N ALA A 152 5.36 -10.89 -7.06
CA ALA A 152 6.12 -9.68 -7.39
C ALA A 152 7.18 -9.93 -8.48
N MET A 153 7.91 -11.05 -8.41
CA MET A 153 8.88 -11.45 -9.43
C MET A 153 8.23 -11.73 -10.78
N LEU A 154 7.08 -12.42 -10.79
CA LEU A 154 6.33 -12.65 -12.03
C LEU A 154 5.84 -11.34 -12.66
N LEU A 155 5.37 -10.40 -11.83
CA LEU A 155 4.99 -9.06 -12.27
C LEU A 155 6.20 -8.28 -12.80
N ALA A 156 7.34 -8.33 -12.10
CA ALA A 156 8.57 -7.68 -12.53
C ALA A 156 9.12 -8.28 -13.84
N ALA A 157 9.06 -9.60 -14.00
CA ALA A 157 9.45 -10.28 -15.25
C ALA A 157 8.58 -9.82 -16.42
N GLY A 158 7.25 -9.87 -16.24
CA GLY A 158 6.31 -9.42 -17.26
C GLY A 158 6.47 -7.94 -17.59
N PHE A 159 6.68 -7.11 -16.58
CA PHE A 159 6.89 -5.66 -16.74
C PHE A 159 8.21 -5.36 -17.46
N GLY A 160 9.31 -5.98 -17.04
CA GLY A 160 10.61 -5.84 -17.69
C GLY A 160 10.56 -6.30 -19.16
N ALA A 161 9.89 -7.40 -19.45
CA ALA A 161 9.67 -7.86 -20.82
C ALA A 161 8.83 -6.86 -21.63
N ALA A 162 7.77 -6.28 -21.04
CA ALA A 162 6.95 -5.27 -21.69
C ALA A 162 7.71 -3.97 -21.99
N ILE A 163 8.53 -3.48 -21.06
CA ILE A 163 9.41 -2.32 -21.29
C ILE A 163 10.38 -2.61 -22.44
N ASN A 164 11.07 -3.75 -22.40
CA ASN A 164 12.03 -4.12 -23.44
C ASN A 164 11.36 -4.23 -24.81
N LEU A 165 10.16 -4.82 -24.89
CA LEU A 165 9.39 -4.91 -26.13
C LEU A 165 8.96 -3.53 -26.64
N ALA A 166 8.55 -2.65 -25.74
CA ALA A 166 8.13 -1.29 -26.06
C ALA A 166 9.30 -0.41 -26.53
N ASP A 167 10.45 -0.49 -25.87
CA ASP A 167 11.68 0.19 -26.30
C ASP A 167 12.17 -0.34 -27.66
N HIS A 168 12.09 -1.66 -27.87
CA HIS A 168 12.42 -2.25 -29.16
C HIS A 168 11.50 -1.76 -30.29
N HIS A 169 10.19 -1.68 -30.01
CA HIS A 169 9.21 -1.16 -30.97
C HIS A 169 9.47 0.31 -31.31
N ASP A 170 9.74 1.15 -30.31
CA ASP A 170 10.04 2.58 -30.51
C ASP A 170 11.31 2.79 -31.35
N ARG A 171 12.34 1.98 -31.11
CA ARG A 171 13.57 1.98 -31.94
C ARG A 171 13.30 1.53 -33.37
N TYR A 172 12.46 0.51 -33.56
CA TYR A 172 12.05 0.06 -34.89
C TYR A 172 11.27 1.15 -35.63
N GLU A 173 10.31 1.82 -34.98
CA GLU A 173 9.56 2.93 -35.58
C GLU A 173 10.48 4.09 -35.98
N ARG A 174 11.43 4.47 -35.10
CA ARG A 174 12.48 5.46 -35.42
C ARG A 174 13.32 5.05 -36.62
N ALA A 175 13.67 3.78 -36.74
CA ALA A 175 14.45 3.25 -37.87
C ALA A 175 13.66 3.26 -39.20
N VAL A 176 12.34 3.09 -39.16
CA VAL A 176 11.47 3.10 -40.34
C VAL A 176 10.96 4.51 -40.68
N GLY A 177 11.34 5.53 -39.89
CA GLY A 177 10.94 6.93 -40.09
C GLY A 177 9.48 7.21 -39.72
N VAL A 178 8.84 6.29 -38.98
CA VAL A 178 7.48 6.49 -38.46
C VAL A 178 7.61 7.27 -37.15
N SER A 179 7.65 8.60 -37.27
CA SER A 179 7.64 9.51 -36.12
C SER A 179 6.23 9.56 -35.51
N ARG A 180 5.85 8.56 -34.71
CA ARG A 180 4.81 8.77 -33.69
C ARG A 180 5.46 9.22 -32.40
N ARG A 181 4.98 10.33 -31.83
CA ARG A 181 5.50 10.93 -30.59
C ARG A 181 5.16 10.13 -29.33
N LEU A 182 4.56 8.95 -29.43
CA LEU A 182 4.10 8.18 -28.27
C LEU A 182 5.11 7.08 -27.94
N HIS A 183 6.01 7.33 -26.99
CA HIS A 183 6.88 6.28 -26.48
C HIS A 183 6.02 5.24 -25.76
N VAL A 184 5.80 4.09 -26.40
CA VAL A 184 5.07 2.95 -25.82
C VAL A 184 5.66 2.55 -24.47
N ALA A 185 6.98 2.74 -24.29
CA ALA A 185 7.70 2.48 -23.05
C ALA A 185 7.21 3.36 -21.88
N ASP A 186 6.92 4.63 -22.14
CA ASP A 186 6.36 5.53 -21.12
C ASP A 186 4.96 5.06 -20.74
N LEU A 187 4.12 4.73 -21.70
CA LEU A 187 2.77 4.23 -21.43
C LEU A 187 2.80 2.92 -20.63
N VAL A 188 3.74 2.02 -20.93
CA VAL A 188 3.97 0.80 -20.15
C VAL A 188 4.38 1.13 -18.71
N MET A 189 5.36 2.03 -18.50
CA MET A 189 5.81 2.40 -17.16
C MET A 189 4.74 3.09 -16.34
N PHE A 190 3.98 4.00 -16.95
CA PHE A 190 2.97 4.80 -16.27
C PHE A 190 1.72 4.01 -15.89
N TRP A 191 1.39 2.92 -16.58
CA TRP A 191 0.16 2.16 -16.33
C TRP A 191 0.40 0.78 -15.72
N ILE A 192 1.37 0.03 -16.23
CA ILE A 192 1.58 -1.36 -15.81
C ILE A 192 2.19 -1.40 -14.41
N PHE A 193 3.16 -0.53 -14.10
CA PHE A 193 3.81 -0.51 -12.79
C PHE A 193 2.84 -0.22 -11.63
N PRO A 194 2.04 0.87 -11.62
CA PRO A 194 1.11 1.12 -10.53
C PRO A 194 0.03 0.03 -10.43
N THR A 195 -0.40 -0.53 -11.58
CA THR A 195 -1.33 -1.67 -11.59
C THR A 195 -0.72 -2.89 -10.92
N ALA A 196 0.54 -3.23 -11.24
CA ALA A 196 1.28 -4.32 -10.60
C ALA A 196 1.41 -4.10 -9.08
N CYS A 197 1.76 -2.89 -8.66
CA CYS A 197 1.81 -2.51 -7.25
C CYS A 197 0.45 -2.68 -6.55
N LEU A 198 -0.64 -2.21 -7.15
CA LEU A 198 -2.00 -2.36 -6.62
C LEU A 198 -2.40 -3.83 -6.49
N LEU A 199 -2.10 -4.64 -7.50
CA LEU A 199 -2.35 -6.08 -7.48
C LEU A 199 -1.55 -6.77 -6.37
N LEU A 200 -0.29 -6.39 -6.18
CA LEU A 200 0.57 -6.92 -5.11
C LEU A 200 0.06 -6.52 -3.72
N ILE A 201 -0.34 -5.27 -3.52
CA ILE A 201 -0.94 -4.78 -2.26
C ILE A 201 -2.25 -5.52 -1.99
N ALA A 202 -3.11 -5.70 -3.00
CA ALA A 202 -4.35 -6.43 -2.87
C ALA A 202 -4.10 -7.91 -2.53
N TRP A 203 -3.07 -8.51 -3.14
CA TRP A 203 -2.62 -9.87 -2.86
C TRP A 203 -2.16 -10.01 -1.41
N LEU A 204 -1.24 -9.15 -0.97
CA LEU A 204 -0.73 -9.11 0.40
C LEU A 204 -1.86 -8.96 1.40
N GLY A 205 -2.74 -7.99 1.21
CA GLY A 205 -3.88 -7.79 2.11
C GLY A 205 -4.80 -9.01 2.19
N ARG A 206 -5.01 -9.75 1.09
CA ARG A 206 -5.79 -11.00 1.10
C ARG A 206 -5.06 -12.11 1.85
N ALA A 207 -3.75 -12.28 1.64
CA ALA A 207 -2.94 -13.27 2.34
C ALA A 207 -2.89 -13.00 3.84
N MET A 208 -2.60 -11.76 4.24
CA MET A 208 -2.57 -11.32 5.65
C MET A 208 -3.91 -11.54 6.35
N ARG A 209 -5.02 -11.12 5.72
CA ARG A 209 -6.37 -11.35 6.28
C ARG A 209 -6.72 -12.83 6.41
N SER A 210 -6.22 -13.68 5.52
CA SER A 210 -6.47 -15.12 5.62
C SER A 210 -5.62 -15.75 6.72
N ALA A 211 -4.34 -15.35 6.82
CA ALA A 211 -3.46 -15.77 7.90
C ALA A 211 -4.02 -15.38 9.28
N SER A 212 -4.68 -14.23 9.38
CA SER A 212 -5.28 -13.78 10.64
C SER A 212 -6.63 -14.43 10.97
N ARG A 213 -7.25 -15.22 10.07
CA ARG A 213 -8.54 -15.91 10.35
C ARG A 213 -8.45 -17.06 11.37
N GLY A 214 -7.27 -17.35 11.93
CA GLY A 214 -7.12 -18.31 13.03
C GLY A 214 -8.05 -17.97 14.22
N HIS A 215 -8.44 -19.00 14.98
CA HIS A 215 -9.43 -18.95 16.06
C HIS A 215 -9.42 -17.60 16.80
N VAL A 216 -10.43 -16.79 16.51
CA VAL A 216 -10.77 -15.64 17.34
C VAL A 216 -11.39 -16.26 18.59
N GLU A 217 -10.61 -16.34 19.66
CA GLU A 217 -11.22 -16.60 20.96
C GLU A 217 -12.28 -15.52 21.18
N PRO A 218 -13.48 -15.89 21.65
CA PRO A 218 -14.48 -14.92 22.04
C PRO A 218 -13.81 -13.90 22.97
N ALA A 219 -13.84 -12.62 22.58
CA ALA A 219 -13.27 -11.59 23.43
C ALA A 219 -14.00 -11.62 24.77
N ALA A 220 -13.24 -11.59 25.86
CA ALA A 220 -13.79 -11.47 27.21
C ALA A 220 -14.82 -10.32 27.24
N PRO A 221 -16.01 -10.53 27.83
CA PRO A 221 -16.97 -9.45 28.01
C PRO A 221 -16.33 -8.38 28.89
N LEU A 222 -16.18 -7.14 28.40
CA LEU A 222 -15.71 -6.02 29.21
C LEU A 222 -16.82 -4.98 29.38
N CYS A 223 -16.77 -4.26 30.50
CA CYS A 223 -17.61 -3.12 30.80
C CYS A 223 -17.54 -2.08 29.69
N GLU A 224 -18.69 -1.59 29.21
CA GLU A 224 -18.73 -0.62 28.11
C GLU A 224 -18.30 0.80 28.54
N PHE A 225 -18.34 1.06 29.85
CA PHE A 225 -18.04 2.35 30.45
C PHE A 225 -16.59 2.46 30.88
N CYS A 226 -16.04 1.41 31.50
CA CYS A 226 -14.67 1.43 32.01
C CYS A 226 -13.74 0.33 31.47
N GLY A 227 -14.22 -0.53 30.57
CA GLY A 227 -13.45 -1.64 30.01
C GLY A 227 -12.92 -2.69 30.99
N TYR A 228 -13.38 -2.71 32.24
CA TYR A 228 -13.05 -3.79 33.18
C TYR A 228 -13.56 -5.15 32.68
N ASP A 229 -12.78 -6.22 32.90
CA ASP A 229 -13.14 -7.57 32.50
C ASP A 229 -14.29 -8.13 33.35
N LEU A 230 -15.40 -8.45 32.71
CA LEU A 230 -16.63 -8.96 33.35
C LEU A 230 -16.75 -10.49 33.27
N THR A 231 -15.74 -11.20 32.75
CA THR A 231 -15.80 -12.67 32.55
C THR A 231 -16.15 -13.43 33.83
N HIS A 232 -15.70 -12.93 34.98
CA HIS A 232 -15.92 -13.58 36.29
C HIS A 232 -17.03 -12.92 37.12
N LEU A 233 -17.74 -11.94 36.58
CA LEU A 233 -18.81 -11.23 37.29
C LEU A 233 -20.18 -11.75 36.84
N PRO A 234 -21.07 -12.14 37.77
CA PRO A 234 -22.46 -12.46 37.45
C PRO A 234 -23.18 -11.26 36.85
N ALA A 235 -24.12 -11.50 35.94
CA ALA A 235 -24.88 -10.44 35.25
C ALA A 235 -25.61 -9.46 36.20
N SER A 236 -25.97 -9.91 37.41
CA SER A 236 -26.63 -9.11 38.44
C SER A 236 -25.70 -8.23 39.28
N ARG A 237 -24.37 -8.38 39.16
CA ARG A 237 -23.40 -7.58 39.91
C ARG A 237 -23.12 -6.25 39.22
N THR A 238 -22.43 -5.38 39.95
CA THR A 238 -21.85 -4.15 39.43
C THR A 238 -20.38 -4.35 39.09
N CYS A 239 -19.90 -3.60 38.12
CA CYS A 239 -18.50 -3.50 37.78
C CYS A 239 -17.72 -2.91 38.98
N SER A 240 -16.64 -3.56 39.38
CA SER A 240 -15.83 -3.14 40.54
C SER A 240 -15.15 -1.79 40.35
N GLU A 241 -14.81 -1.42 39.12
CA GLU A 241 -14.15 -0.13 38.81
C GLU A 241 -15.11 1.06 38.80
N CYS A 242 -16.22 0.97 38.04
CA CYS A 242 -17.10 2.12 37.80
C CYS A 242 -18.49 2.01 38.46
N GLY A 243 -18.79 0.92 39.14
CA GLY A 243 -20.09 0.67 39.79
C GLY A 243 -21.27 0.44 38.84
N THR A 244 -21.08 0.42 37.51
CA THR A 244 -22.18 0.18 36.56
C THR A 244 -22.59 -1.30 36.58
N SER A 245 -23.89 -1.61 36.53
CA SER A 245 -24.33 -3.02 36.49
C SER A 245 -23.81 -3.75 35.26
N VAL A 246 -23.48 -5.03 35.41
CA VAL A 246 -23.02 -5.90 34.32
C VAL A 246 -24.10 -6.01 33.26
N GLU A 247 -25.36 -6.18 33.66
CA GLU A 247 -26.52 -6.15 32.76
C GLU A 247 -26.61 -4.84 31.96
N ARG A 248 -26.40 -3.68 32.61
CA ARG A 248 -26.34 -2.39 31.90
C ARG A 248 -25.08 -2.22 31.05
N SER A 249 -24.05 -3.02 31.23
CA SER A 249 -22.83 -2.97 30.42
C SER A 249 -22.89 -3.93 29.23
N LEU A 250 -23.61 -5.04 29.37
CA LEU A 250 -23.75 -6.10 28.37
C LEU A 250 -25.08 -6.07 27.61
N GLY A 251 -26.10 -5.40 28.16
CA GLY A 251 -27.44 -5.34 27.60
C GLY A 251 -27.53 -4.52 26.31
N GLU A 252 -28.61 -4.72 25.55
CA GLU A 252 -28.82 -4.00 24.28
C GLU A 252 -28.90 -2.48 24.45
N SER A 253 -29.35 -2.01 25.62
CA SER A 253 -29.38 -0.59 25.99
C SER A 253 -27.99 -0.02 26.31
N ALA A 254 -27.05 -0.87 26.71
CA ALA A 254 -25.64 -0.56 26.90
C ALA A 254 -24.91 -0.34 25.59
N ALA A 255 -25.31 -1.10 24.57
CA ALA A 255 -24.66 -1.11 23.28
C ALA A 255 -24.78 0.30 22.70
N ARG A 256 -23.69 1.08 22.75
CA ARG A 256 -23.57 2.42 22.13
C ARG A 256 -24.35 2.40 20.84
N ARG A 257 -25.18 3.40 20.51
CA ARG A 257 -26.02 3.34 19.29
C ARG A 257 -25.25 3.05 18.00
N GLY A 258 -23.92 3.19 18.04
CA GLY A 258 -23.05 3.08 16.89
C GLY A 258 -23.22 4.31 16.02
N ILE A 259 -22.38 4.43 15.03
CA ILE A 259 -22.54 5.50 14.05
C ILE A 259 -23.69 5.14 13.09
N ALA A 260 -24.37 6.13 12.53
CA ALA A 260 -25.49 5.91 11.63
C ALA A 260 -25.14 4.98 10.44
N TRP A 261 -23.90 5.04 9.96
CA TRP A 261 -23.41 4.17 8.90
C TRP A 261 -23.36 2.68 9.29
N GLU A 262 -23.11 2.35 10.55
CA GLU A 262 -23.05 0.96 11.04
C GLU A 262 -24.44 0.35 11.16
N THR A 263 -25.44 1.15 11.53
CA THR A 263 -26.82 0.69 11.73
C THR A 263 -27.61 0.66 10.43
N ARG A 264 -27.46 1.68 9.59
CA ARG A 264 -28.17 1.83 8.31
C ARG A 264 -27.22 2.39 7.24
N PRO A 265 -26.37 1.54 6.63
CA PRO A 265 -25.44 1.99 5.60
C PRO A 265 -26.21 2.53 4.39
N GLY A 266 -25.94 3.77 4.02
CA GLY A 266 -26.57 4.47 2.89
C GLY A 266 -25.87 5.81 2.63
N LEU A 267 -26.20 6.48 1.52
CA LEU A 267 -25.47 7.69 1.10
C LEU A 267 -25.52 8.79 2.18
N ARG A 268 -26.70 9.08 2.75
CA ARG A 268 -26.86 10.10 3.80
C ARG A 268 -26.07 9.77 5.07
N SER A 269 -26.12 8.53 5.54
CA SER A 269 -25.37 8.11 6.73
C SER A 269 -23.86 8.04 6.47
N GLY A 270 -23.46 7.73 5.24
CA GLY A 270 -22.07 7.77 4.77
C GLY A 270 -21.52 9.19 4.76
N MET A 271 -22.24 10.16 4.18
CA MET A 271 -21.86 11.57 4.21
C MET A 271 -21.81 12.13 5.64
N ALA A 272 -22.77 11.77 6.50
CA ALA A 272 -22.77 12.17 7.90
C ALA A 272 -21.56 11.58 8.66
N ALA A 273 -21.21 10.31 8.41
CA ALA A 273 -20.02 9.69 8.99
C ALA A 273 -18.75 10.37 8.48
N TRP A 274 -18.66 10.66 7.19
CA TRP A 274 -17.53 11.35 6.58
C TRP A 274 -17.30 12.74 7.17
N ALA A 275 -18.35 13.57 7.22
CA ALA A 275 -18.30 14.89 7.85
C ALA A 275 -17.93 14.80 9.34
N SER A 276 -18.46 13.80 10.05
CA SER A 276 -18.15 13.61 11.47
C SER A 276 -16.70 13.19 11.69
N VAL A 277 -16.14 12.33 10.85
CA VAL A 277 -14.71 11.97 10.92
C VAL A 277 -13.84 13.21 10.65
N LEU A 278 -14.16 13.99 9.63
CA LEU A 278 -13.36 15.17 9.27
C LEU A 278 -13.40 16.25 10.35
N PHE A 279 -14.60 16.68 10.74
CA PHE A 279 -14.78 17.88 11.56
C PHE A 279 -14.90 17.59 13.07
N ARG A 280 -15.28 16.37 13.46
CA ARG A 280 -15.50 16.00 14.87
C ARG A 280 -14.92 14.61 15.20
N PRO A 281 -13.64 14.32 14.88
CA PRO A 281 -13.07 12.99 15.01
C PRO A 281 -13.23 12.45 16.45
N SER A 282 -12.92 13.25 17.47
CA SER A 282 -13.01 12.80 18.86
C SER A 282 -14.41 12.36 19.27
N MET A 283 -15.47 13.05 18.80
CA MET A 283 -16.85 12.67 19.07
C MET A 283 -17.24 11.41 18.29
N PHE A 284 -16.84 11.33 17.02
CA PHE A 284 -17.10 10.18 16.16
C PHE A 284 -16.49 8.90 16.74
N PHE A 285 -15.19 8.92 17.08
CA PHE A 285 -14.49 7.74 17.60
C PHE A 285 -14.91 7.36 19.02
N ARG A 286 -15.44 8.30 19.82
CA ARG A 286 -16.13 7.97 21.08
C ARG A 286 -17.44 7.20 20.86
N GLN A 287 -18.14 7.40 19.75
CA GLN A 287 -19.39 6.68 19.47
C GLN A 287 -19.18 5.35 18.73
N LEU A 288 -17.97 5.11 18.24
CA LEU A 288 -17.63 3.96 17.42
C LEU A 288 -17.68 2.65 18.20
N ARG A 289 -18.44 1.66 17.71
CA ARG A 289 -18.49 0.31 18.30
C ARG A 289 -17.23 -0.47 17.95
N LEU A 290 -16.21 -0.55 18.80
CA LEU A 290 -14.92 -1.13 18.39
C LEU A 290 -14.94 -2.66 18.21
N ARG A 291 -15.79 -3.39 18.94
CA ARG A 291 -15.83 -4.87 18.92
C ARG A 291 -16.58 -5.47 17.73
N ASN A 292 -17.65 -4.81 17.28
CA ASN A 292 -18.57 -5.35 16.27
C ASN A 292 -18.52 -4.53 14.99
N GLY A 293 -19.13 -4.99 13.88
CA GLY A 293 -19.33 -4.16 12.68
C GLY A 293 -18.05 -3.82 11.88
N SER A 294 -17.02 -4.65 11.95
CA SER A 294 -15.81 -4.51 11.12
C SER A 294 -16.12 -4.52 9.61
N SER A 295 -17.15 -5.27 9.19
CA SER A 295 -17.63 -5.31 7.81
C SER A 295 -18.14 -3.96 7.31
N ALA A 296 -18.85 -3.20 8.16
CA ALA A 296 -19.36 -1.86 7.83
C ALA A 296 -18.20 -0.86 7.67
N ALA A 297 -17.18 -0.95 8.51
CA ALA A 297 -15.97 -0.13 8.41
C ALA A 297 -15.19 -0.42 7.12
N ILE A 298 -15.00 -1.70 6.78
CA ILE A 298 -14.35 -2.11 5.52
C ILE A 298 -15.14 -1.57 4.32
N ARG A 299 -16.47 -1.66 4.36
CA ARG A 299 -17.33 -1.14 3.28
C ARG A 299 -17.20 0.39 3.15
N PHE A 300 -17.16 1.11 4.27
CA PHE A 300 -16.93 2.56 4.30
C PHE A 300 -15.61 2.93 3.63
N ALA A 301 -14.51 2.28 4.05
CA ALA A 301 -13.19 2.53 3.49
C ALA A 301 -13.13 2.25 1.99
N ARG A 302 -13.70 1.11 1.54
CA ARG A 302 -13.79 0.77 0.10
C ARG A 302 -14.54 1.83 -0.69
N LEU A 303 -15.67 2.30 -0.17
CA LEU A 303 -16.44 3.34 -0.82
C LEU A 303 -15.63 4.63 -0.93
N ASN A 304 -14.95 5.06 0.15
CA ASN A 304 -14.06 6.23 0.14
C ASN A 304 -12.95 6.11 -0.91
N TYR A 305 -12.24 4.98 -0.96
CA TYR A 305 -11.15 4.80 -1.94
C TYR A 305 -11.68 4.83 -3.38
N LEU A 306 -12.84 4.20 -3.63
CA LEU A 306 -13.46 4.21 -4.94
C LEU A 306 -13.88 5.63 -5.35
N THR A 307 -14.55 6.36 -4.46
CA THR A 307 -15.02 7.72 -4.77
C THR A 307 -13.86 8.70 -4.93
N MET A 308 -12.78 8.58 -4.14
CA MET A 308 -11.55 9.35 -4.35
C MET A 308 -10.94 9.07 -5.71
N GLY A 309 -10.82 7.79 -6.10
CA GLY A 309 -10.28 7.40 -7.40
C GLY A 309 -11.06 8.01 -8.56
N ILE A 310 -12.39 7.98 -8.48
CA ILE A 310 -13.28 8.59 -9.49
C ILE A 310 -13.09 10.11 -9.54
N VAL A 311 -13.14 10.81 -8.39
CA VAL A 311 -13.01 12.27 -8.35
C VAL A 311 -11.62 12.73 -8.82
N ALA A 312 -10.56 12.05 -8.40
CA ALA A 312 -9.20 12.32 -8.89
C ALA A 312 -9.14 12.16 -10.41
N SER A 313 -9.71 11.06 -10.95
CA SER A 313 -9.77 10.80 -12.40
C SER A 313 -10.44 11.92 -13.18
N VAL A 314 -11.61 12.37 -12.72
CA VAL A 314 -12.33 13.48 -13.33
C VAL A 314 -11.52 14.78 -13.23
N TRP A 315 -10.93 15.07 -12.07
CA TRP A 315 -10.14 16.29 -11.87
C TRP A 315 -8.91 16.36 -12.77
N ILE A 316 -8.11 15.30 -12.90
CA ILE A 316 -6.95 15.31 -13.81
C ILE A 316 -7.41 15.37 -15.27
N ALA A 317 -8.45 14.62 -15.66
CA ALA A 317 -8.98 14.73 -17.01
C ALA A 317 -9.37 16.18 -17.35
N THR A 318 -10.00 16.89 -16.41
CA THR A 318 -10.30 18.31 -16.55
C THR A 318 -9.04 19.17 -16.68
N LEU A 319 -8.03 18.98 -15.83
CA LEU A 319 -6.78 19.74 -15.92
C LEU A 319 -6.06 19.52 -17.25
N VAL A 320 -6.06 18.28 -17.73
CA VAL A 320 -5.48 17.91 -19.02
C VAL A 320 -6.23 18.60 -20.16
N LEU A 321 -7.56 18.62 -20.12
CA LEU A 321 -8.38 19.32 -21.13
C LEU A 321 -8.17 20.84 -21.11
N ILE A 322 -7.89 21.44 -19.93
CA ILE A 322 -7.61 22.87 -19.79
C ILE A 322 -6.18 23.20 -20.27
N GLY A 323 -5.20 22.37 -19.90
CA GLY A 323 -3.78 22.60 -20.18
C GLY A 323 -3.36 22.23 -21.61
N SER A 324 -4.10 21.34 -22.27
CA SER A 324 -3.81 20.96 -23.65
C SER A 324 -4.40 22.00 -24.61
N PRO A 325 -3.60 22.73 -25.41
CA PRO A 325 -4.15 23.53 -26.49
C PRO A 325 -4.97 22.64 -27.42
N PRO A 326 -6.07 23.13 -28.03
CA PRO A 326 -6.89 22.33 -28.93
C PRO A 326 -6.01 21.76 -30.04
N ALA A 327 -5.84 20.43 -30.03
CA ALA A 327 -4.98 19.74 -30.96
C ALA A 327 -5.57 19.89 -32.37
N ALA A 328 -5.00 20.78 -33.18
CA ALA A 328 -5.38 20.96 -34.58
C ALA A 328 -5.21 19.66 -35.41
N SER A 329 -4.47 18.67 -34.90
CA SER A 329 -4.19 17.39 -35.56
C SER A 329 -5.12 16.23 -35.18
N GLY A 330 -6.06 16.39 -34.23
CA GLY A 330 -6.93 15.29 -33.78
C GLY A 330 -6.21 14.15 -33.04
N GLU A 331 -4.91 14.28 -32.77
CA GLU A 331 -4.14 13.34 -31.96
C GLU A 331 -4.30 13.70 -30.47
N VAL A 332 -4.49 12.68 -29.63
CA VAL A 332 -4.44 12.86 -28.17
C VAL A 332 -2.99 13.19 -27.80
N PRO A 333 -2.70 14.39 -27.23
CA PRO A 333 -1.33 14.74 -26.84
C PRO A 333 -0.77 13.69 -25.87
N LEU A 334 0.49 13.29 -26.04
CA LEU A 334 1.21 12.39 -25.12
C LEU A 334 1.06 12.84 -23.65
N GLU A 335 1.03 14.15 -23.45
CA GLU A 335 0.81 14.82 -22.16
C GLU A 335 -0.50 14.36 -21.48
N VAL A 336 -1.55 14.10 -22.25
CA VAL A 336 -2.82 13.54 -21.76
C VAL A 336 -2.62 12.12 -21.27
N ALA A 337 -1.94 11.26 -22.04
CA ALA A 337 -1.72 9.87 -21.67
C ALA A 337 -0.80 9.73 -20.44
N LEU A 338 0.23 10.57 -20.34
CA LEU A 338 1.11 10.66 -19.18
C LEU A 338 0.38 11.19 -17.94
N GLY A 339 -0.42 12.25 -18.12
CA GLY A 339 -1.28 12.80 -17.05
C GLY A 339 -2.28 11.76 -16.52
N LEU A 340 -2.86 10.97 -17.42
CA LEU A 340 -3.75 9.86 -17.05
C LEU A 340 -3.01 8.70 -16.37
N GLY A 341 -1.72 8.46 -16.67
CA GLY A 341 -0.91 7.49 -15.91
C GLY A 341 -0.61 7.96 -14.49
N PHE A 342 -0.35 9.27 -14.34
CA PHE A 342 -0.15 9.91 -13.04
C PHE A 342 -1.38 9.79 -12.12
N LEU A 343 -2.59 9.65 -12.68
CA LEU A 343 -3.83 9.40 -11.93
C LEU A 343 -3.81 8.16 -11.06
N LEU A 344 -3.05 7.13 -11.43
CA LEU A 344 -2.97 5.90 -10.65
C LEU A 344 -1.96 6.04 -9.50
N TRP A 345 -0.95 6.89 -9.68
CA TRP A 345 0.14 7.09 -8.72
C TRP A 345 -0.29 7.90 -7.51
N VAL A 346 -0.98 9.02 -7.71
CA VAL A 346 -1.41 9.89 -6.60
C VAL A 346 -2.25 9.15 -5.55
N PRO A 347 -3.35 8.44 -5.89
CA PRO A 347 -4.14 7.71 -4.90
C PRO A 347 -3.37 6.52 -4.31
N LEU A 348 -2.46 5.90 -5.07
CA LEU A 348 -1.61 4.82 -4.58
C LEU A 348 -0.63 5.34 -3.52
N VAL A 349 0.07 6.44 -3.80
CA VAL A 349 0.99 7.11 -2.86
C VAL A 349 0.22 7.57 -1.62
N GLY A 350 -0.94 8.22 -1.79
CA GLY A 350 -1.79 8.62 -0.67
C GLY A 350 -2.23 7.43 0.19
N LEU A 351 -2.63 6.31 -0.43
CA LEU A 351 -2.97 5.08 0.28
C LEU A 351 -1.76 4.49 1.03
N MET A 352 -0.59 4.45 0.40
CA MET A 352 0.64 3.95 1.03
C MET A 352 1.07 4.83 2.20
N LEU A 353 1.03 6.15 2.03
CA LEU A 353 1.33 7.11 3.08
C LEU A 353 0.35 7.00 4.25
N HIS A 354 -0.96 6.92 3.98
CA HIS A 354 -1.97 6.65 5.00
C HIS A 354 -1.64 5.40 5.81
N ARG A 355 -1.31 4.31 5.11
CA ARG A 355 -1.03 3.01 5.72
C ARG A 355 0.27 3.02 6.51
N LEU A 356 1.30 3.73 6.03
CA LEU A 356 2.56 3.92 6.74
C LEU A 356 2.36 4.71 8.04
N ILE A 357 1.67 5.86 7.97
CA ILE A 357 1.38 6.67 9.16
C ILE A 357 0.55 5.87 10.15
N LEU A 358 -0.47 5.14 9.69
CA LEU A 358 -1.23 4.24 10.53
C LEU A 358 -0.34 3.19 11.21
N ALA A 359 0.54 2.54 10.47
CA ALA A 359 1.43 1.52 11.01
C ALA A 359 2.36 2.08 12.09
N LEU A 360 2.94 3.26 11.87
CA LEU A 360 3.77 3.97 12.83
C LEU A 360 2.99 4.27 14.11
N MET A 361 1.79 4.83 13.98
CA MET A 361 0.93 5.17 15.11
C MET A 361 0.44 3.93 15.86
N ALA A 362 0.02 2.90 15.13
CA ALA A 362 -0.42 1.62 15.70
C ALA A 362 0.71 0.93 16.46
N THR A 363 1.94 0.98 15.95
CA THR A 363 3.13 0.50 16.67
C THR A 363 3.29 1.24 17.99
N GLY A 364 3.19 2.58 17.99
CA GLY A 364 3.23 3.38 19.21
C GLY A 364 2.12 3.06 20.21
N TRP A 365 0.91 2.74 19.73
CA TRP A 365 -0.20 2.30 20.59
C TRP A 365 0.03 0.92 21.18
N ILE A 366 0.50 -0.02 20.37
CA ILE A 366 0.82 -1.38 20.77
C ILE A 366 1.92 -1.39 21.83
N LEU A 367 3.01 -0.65 21.61
CA LEU A 367 4.15 -0.55 22.54
C LEU A 367 3.75 0.06 23.89
N ARG A 368 2.72 0.93 23.91
CA ARG A 368 2.17 1.50 25.15
C ARG A 368 1.14 0.61 25.84
N GLY A 369 0.84 -0.58 25.29
CA GLY A 369 -0.16 -1.50 25.83
C GLY A 369 -1.59 -0.97 25.76
N SER A 370 -1.84 0.07 24.96
CA SER A 370 -3.08 0.83 25.02
C SER A 370 -4.15 0.35 24.05
N LEU A 371 -3.75 -0.44 23.04
CA LEU A 371 -4.66 -1.26 22.25
C LEU A 371 -4.63 -2.70 22.75
N ARG A 372 -5.74 -3.13 23.38
CA ARG A 372 -5.95 -4.54 23.74
C ARG A 372 -6.08 -5.44 22.50
N ASP A 373 -6.67 -4.91 21.42
CA ASP A 373 -6.88 -5.63 20.15
C ASP A 373 -6.57 -4.72 18.95
N ALA A 374 -5.80 -5.21 17.97
CA ALA A 374 -5.54 -4.46 16.74
C ALA A 374 -6.79 -4.27 15.89
N VAL A 375 -7.79 -5.14 16.04
CA VAL A 375 -9.07 -5.00 15.33
C VAL A 375 -9.67 -3.61 15.56
N TRP A 376 -9.48 -3.05 16.76
CA TRP A 376 -9.96 -1.71 17.10
C TRP A 376 -9.20 -0.63 16.33
N GLY A 377 -7.88 -0.70 16.31
CA GLY A 377 -7.05 0.23 15.57
C GLY A 377 -7.29 0.14 14.06
N LEU A 378 -7.45 -1.08 13.54
CA LEU A 378 -7.76 -1.32 12.12
C LEU A 378 -9.14 -0.76 11.75
N LYS A 379 -10.13 -0.96 12.63
CA LYS A 379 -11.46 -0.39 12.44
C LYS A 379 -11.42 1.13 12.43
N ALA A 380 -10.69 1.73 13.37
CA ALA A 380 -10.53 3.17 13.43
C ALA A 380 -9.87 3.71 12.15
N ALA A 381 -8.84 3.02 11.66
CA ALA A 381 -8.16 3.34 10.41
C ALA A 381 -9.08 3.29 9.19
N TYR A 382 -9.99 2.32 9.13
CA TYR A 382 -10.96 2.24 8.02
C TYR A 382 -11.87 3.47 7.98
N TYR A 383 -12.28 4.02 9.13
CA TYR A 383 -13.03 5.28 9.14
C TYR A 383 -12.15 6.49 8.90
N GLU A 384 -10.92 6.51 9.42
CA GLU A 384 -9.98 7.59 9.19
C GLU A 384 -9.55 7.73 7.72
N SER A 385 -9.83 6.71 6.89
CA SER A 385 -9.75 6.85 5.43
C SER A 385 -10.53 8.05 4.89
N ALA A 386 -11.56 8.56 5.59
CA ALA A 386 -12.23 9.80 5.17
C ALA A 386 -11.29 11.02 5.18
N PHE A 387 -10.29 11.07 6.06
CA PHE A 387 -9.32 12.17 6.13
C PHE A 387 -8.42 12.27 4.89
N LEU A 388 -8.25 11.17 4.14
CA LEU A 388 -7.56 11.21 2.85
C LEU A 388 -8.19 12.18 1.86
N TRP A 389 -9.47 12.52 2.01
CA TRP A 389 -10.07 13.55 1.17
C TRP A 389 -9.50 14.94 1.43
N GLY A 390 -9.23 15.28 2.70
CA GLY A 390 -8.57 16.54 3.03
C GLY A 390 -7.18 16.61 2.43
N PHE A 391 -6.43 15.51 2.53
CA PHE A 391 -5.12 15.34 1.90
C PHE A 391 -5.22 15.49 0.37
N SER A 392 -6.10 14.71 -0.27
CA SER A 392 -6.25 14.69 -1.73
C SER A 392 -6.74 16.03 -2.28
N ALA A 393 -7.68 16.69 -1.59
CA ALA A 393 -8.18 18.00 -1.99
C ALA A 393 -7.09 19.06 -1.90
N TRP A 394 -6.23 19.00 -0.88
CA TRP A 394 -5.09 19.88 -0.75
C TRP A 394 -4.08 19.67 -1.87
N THR A 395 -3.63 18.44 -2.10
CA THR A 395 -2.70 18.11 -3.20
C THR A 395 -3.27 18.54 -4.55
N ALA A 396 -4.57 18.28 -4.78
CA ALA A 396 -5.25 18.69 -6.01
C ALA A 396 -5.31 20.21 -6.16
N LEU A 397 -5.61 20.94 -5.08
CA LEU A 397 -5.61 22.41 -5.10
C LEU A 397 -4.20 22.96 -5.39
N SER A 398 -3.18 22.46 -4.70
CA SER A 398 -1.79 22.87 -4.90
C SER A 398 -1.33 22.62 -6.34
N MET A 399 -1.62 21.44 -6.90
CA MET A 399 -1.31 21.13 -8.30
C MET A 399 -2.09 22.01 -9.27
N THR A 400 -3.37 22.26 -9.01
CA THR A 400 -4.20 23.15 -9.85
C THR A 400 -3.62 24.55 -9.88
N VAL A 401 -3.21 25.10 -8.72
CA VAL A 401 -2.61 26.42 -8.64
C VAL A 401 -1.29 26.46 -9.42
N GLN A 402 -0.45 25.44 -9.28
CA GLN A 402 0.83 25.35 -9.98
C GLN A 402 0.68 25.25 -11.50
N ILE A 403 -0.36 24.54 -11.98
CA ILE A 403 -0.62 24.39 -13.41
C ILE A 403 -1.23 25.67 -13.99
N LEU A 404 -2.27 26.22 -13.35
CA LEU A 404 -3.01 27.37 -13.90
C LEU A 404 -2.26 28.69 -13.76
N PHE A 405 -1.44 28.83 -12.72
CA PHE A 405 -0.69 30.06 -12.40
C PHE A 405 0.81 29.81 -12.45
N PHE A 406 1.27 28.93 -13.35
CA PHE A 406 2.68 28.53 -13.41
C PHE A 406 3.62 29.73 -13.53
N ASN A 407 3.30 30.69 -14.40
CA ASN A 407 4.13 31.86 -14.64
C ASN A 407 4.18 32.79 -13.41
N GLU A 408 3.04 33.02 -12.76
CA GLU A 408 2.92 33.85 -11.57
C GLU A 408 3.61 33.20 -10.37
N VAL A 409 3.40 31.91 -10.16
CA VAL A 409 4.06 31.14 -9.09
C VAL A 409 5.58 31.15 -9.30
N ARG A 410 6.03 30.92 -10.54
CA ARG A 410 7.45 31.00 -10.89
C ARG A 410 8.01 32.40 -10.66
N ALA A 411 7.29 33.46 -11.05
CA ALA A 411 7.73 34.83 -10.82
C ALA A 411 7.85 35.14 -9.31
N ILE A 412 6.89 34.69 -8.50
CA ILE A 412 6.95 34.81 -7.03
C ILE A 412 8.15 34.05 -6.46
N GLN A 413 8.44 32.85 -6.97
CA GLN A 413 9.57 32.04 -6.54
C GLN A 413 10.91 32.68 -6.94
N GLU A 414 11.04 33.14 -8.17
CA GLU A 414 12.23 33.87 -8.65
C GLU A 414 12.44 35.17 -7.87
N TRP A 415 11.37 35.86 -7.47
CA TRP A 415 11.44 37.02 -6.60
C TRP A 415 11.89 36.67 -5.17
N THR A 416 11.36 35.58 -4.61
CA THR A 416 11.61 35.19 -3.20
C THR A 416 12.99 34.54 -3.01
N PHE A 417 13.42 33.71 -3.95
CA PHE A 417 14.62 32.87 -3.83
C PHE A 417 15.73 33.22 -4.84
N GLY A 418 15.49 34.22 -5.69
CA GLY A 418 16.37 34.59 -6.79
C GLY A 418 16.35 33.55 -7.93
N ARG A 419 17.32 33.64 -8.84
CA ARG A 419 17.46 32.69 -9.97
C ARG A 419 17.85 31.27 -9.54
N ARG A 420 18.17 31.05 -8.26
CA ARG A 420 18.48 29.71 -7.73
C ARG A 420 17.18 29.00 -7.38
N MET A 421 16.58 28.36 -8.38
CA MET A 421 15.33 27.59 -8.27
C MET A 421 15.50 26.25 -7.53
N PHE A 422 16.59 26.05 -6.79
CA PHE A 422 16.93 24.79 -6.15
C PHE A 422 17.35 24.97 -4.69
N ILE A 423 16.78 24.17 -3.80
CA ILE A 423 17.18 24.03 -2.40
C ILE A 423 17.72 22.61 -2.23
N LEU A 424 18.99 22.47 -1.84
CA LEU A 424 19.65 21.15 -1.69
C LEU A 424 19.57 20.26 -2.95
N GLY A 425 19.60 20.87 -4.14
CA GLY A 425 19.48 20.16 -5.42
C GLY A 425 18.05 19.77 -5.82
N VAL A 426 17.05 20.11 -5.01
CA VAL A 426 15.62 19.86 -5.30
C VAL A 426 14.97 21.14 -5.82
N PRO A 427 14.18 21.09 -6.93
CA PRO A 427 13.42 22.23 -7.40
C PRO A 427 12.52 22.81 -6.31
N ILE A 428 12.43 24.13 -6.22
CA ILE A 428 11.74 24.79 -5.13
C ILE A 428 10.23 24.52 -5.09
N GLU A 429 9.64 24.26 -6.24
CA GLU A 429 8.26 23.81 -6.43
C GLU A 429 8.04 22.47 -5.72
N VAL A 430 8.93 21.51 -5.99
CA VAL A 430 8.91 20.18 -5.38
C VAL A 430 9.14 20.27 -3.89
N PHE A 431 10.12 21.07 -3.46
CA PHE A 431 10.39 21.30 -2.04
C PHE A 431 9.18 21.90 -1.31
N THR A 432 8.50 22.87 -1.92
CA THR A 432 7.30 23.51 -1.37
C THR A 432 6.16 22.50 -1.23
N MET A 433 5.90 21.71 -2.28
CA MET A 433 4.91 20.64 -2.23
C MET A 433 5.23 19.63 -1.12
N LEU A 434 6.46 19.11 -1.06
CA LEU A 434 6.89 18.15 -0.04
C LEU A 434 6.76 18.72 1.37
N SER A 435 7.09 20.00 1.57
CA SER A 435 6.98 20.67 2.87
C SER A 435 5.52 20.80 3.32
N MET A 436 4.62 21.12 2.40
CA MET A 436 3.18 21.17 2.68
C MET A 436 2.61 19.78 2.98
N GLU A 437 3.02 18.75 2.23
CA GLU A 437 2.62 17.36 2.49
C GLU A 437 3.14 16.87 3.85
N ALA A 438 4.36 17.26 4.24
CA ALA A 438 4.90 16.98 5.56
C ALA A 438 4.04 17.63 6.66
N LEU A 439 3.57 18.87 6.47
CA LEU A 439 2.67 19.53 7.42
C LEU A 439 1.34 18.78 7.57
N LEU A 440 0.75 18.31 6.47
CA LEU A 440 -0.45 17.47 6.50
C LEU A 440 -0.20 16.15 7.25
N CYS A 441 0.96 15.53 7.07
CA CYS A 441 1.35 14.35 7.83
C CYS A 441 1.40 14.63 9.34
N LEU A 442 1.91 15.79 9.76
CA LEU A 442 1.91 16.19 11.18
C LEU A 442 0.50 16.38 11.73
N ILE A 443 -0.39 17.02 10.96
CA ILE A 443 -1.82 17.13 11.32
C ILE A 443 -2.42 15.72 11.46
N TRP A 444 -2.06 14.81 10.57
CA TRP A 444 -2.54 13.43 10.62
C TRP A 444 -2.08 12.68 11.87
N VAL A 445 -0.80 12.80 12.23
CA VAL A 445 -0.25 12.23 13.47
C VAL A 445 -0.97 12.81 14.69
N TRP A 446 -1.22 14.11 14.71
CA TRP A 446 -2.00 14.75 15.78
C TRP A 446 -3.44 14.21 15.84
N ARG A 447 -4.10 13.99 14.69
CA ARG A 447 -5.42 13.37 14.62
C ARG A 447 -5.41 11.95 15.17
N TYR A 448 -4.43 11.12 14.80
CA TYR A 448 -4.29 9.78 15.36
C TYR A 448 -4.11 9.80 16.88
N ARG A 449 -3.43 10.81 17.44
CA ARG A 449 -3.40 11.01 18.90
C ARG A 449 -4.79 11.30 19.48
N GLN A 450 -5.62 12.10 18.81
CA GLN A 450 -7.01 12.37 19.25
C GLN A 450 -7.88 11.10 19.18
N ILE A 451 -7.77 10.34 18.09
CA ILE A 451 -8.45 9.05 17.90
C ILE A 451 -8.05 8.09 19.00
N TYR A 452 -6.75 8.01 19.28
CA TYR A 452 -6.19 7.19 20.34
C TYR A 452 -6.80 7.53 21.71
N LEU A 453 -6.84 8.81 22.06
CA LEU A 453 -7.45 9.25 23.31
C LEU A 453 -8.94 8.88 23.33
N ALA A 454 -9.67 9.17 22.25
CA ALA A 454 -11.09 8.84 22.14
C ALA A 454 -11.36 7.33 22.30
N ILE A 455 -10.52 6.48 21.71
CA ILE A 455 -10.62 5.02 21.83
C ILE A 455 -10.20 4.53 23.21
N ARG A 456 -9.16 5.10 23.81
CA ARG A 456 -8.70 4.71 25.15
C ARG A 456 -9.82 4.87 26.19
N TRP A 457 -10.51 6.00 26.16
CA TRP A 457 -11.68 6.27 27.03
C TRP A 457 -12.93 5.44 26.66
N ASN A 458 -12.89 4.67 25.56
CA ASN A 458 -13.91 3.67 25.28
C ASN A 458 -13.61 2.31 25.94
N ASN A 459 -12.39 2.13 26.45
CA ASN A 459 -11.85 0.85 26.94
C ASN A 459 -11.35 0.91 28.39
N ALA A 460 -11.49 2.07 29.04
CA ALA A 460 -11.05 2.40 30.39
C ALA A 460 -12.17 3.21 31.04
#